data_AF-A0A7S0APV8-F1
#
_entry.id   AF-A0A7S0APV8-F1
#
_cell.length_a   1.000
_cell.length_b   1.000
_cell.length_c   1.000
_cell.angle_alpha   90.00
_cell.angle_beta   90.00
_cell.angle_gamma   90.00
#
_symmetry.space_group_name_H-M   'P 1'
#
loop_
_entity.id
_entity.type
_entity.pdbx_description
1 polymer ?
#
loop_
_entity_poly.entity_id
_entity_poly.type
_entity_poly.pdbx_seq_one_letter_code
_entity_poly.pdbx_strand_id
1 'polypeptide(L)'
;VEFAHRRFGNIFRTWWMLDKEENLKLGEKIFIRRCLDLGFRGNVAALWDYVDCDHSGSVSMLELDPPSAVIIASFKTCIDGSFGGCPKTAFRAMDSNRSGRVAKQAFVE
;
A
#
# COMPACT_ATOMS: atom_id res chain seq x y z
N VAL A 1 -8.31 -10.13 5.41
CA VAL A 1 -6.90 -10.41 5.74
C VAL A 1 -6.35 -11.67 5.06
N GLU A 2 -6.97 -12.85 5.26
CA GLU A 2 -6.44 -14.11 4.71
C GLU A 2 -6.20 -14.12 3.18
N PHE A 3 -7.16 -13.61 2.40
CA PHE A 3 -7.02 -13.47 0.95
C PHE A 3 -5.75 -12.71 0.54
N ALA A 4 -5.50 -11.56 1.18
CA ALA A 4 -4.36 -10.70 0.90
C ALA A 4 -3.03 -11.43 1.17
N HIS A 5 -2.93 -12.12 2.30
CA HIS A 5 -1.73 -12.88 2.64
C HIS A 5 -1.51 -14.06 1.69
N ARG A 6 -2.54 -14.85 1.39
CA ARG A 6 -2.41 -16.01 0.49
C ARG A 6 -2.07 -15.61 -0.94
N ARG A 7 -2.66 -14.52 -1.45
CA ARG A 7 -2.53 -14.12 -2.86
C ARG A 7 -1.33 -13.22 -3.12
N PHE A 8 -1.00 -12.31 -2.20
CA PHE A 8 0.00 -11.26 -2.41
C PHE A 8 1.10 -11.24 -1.33
N GLY A 9 0.95 -12.01 -0.26
CA GLY A 9 1.90 -12.11 0.86
C GLY A 9 1.61 -11.13 1.99
N ASN A 10 1.00 -9.98 1.71
CA ASN A 10 0.56 -9.00 2.71
C ASN A 10 -0.54 -8.07 2.16
N ILE A 11 -1.14 -7.28 3.06
CA ILE A 11 -2.23 -6.35 2.72
C ILE A 11 -1.73 -5.18 1.87
N PHE A 12 -0.56 -4.62 2.18
CA PHE A 12 -0.01 -3.50 1.41
C PHE A 12 0.21 -3.82 -0.09
N ARG A 13 0.73 -5.01 -0.41
CA ARG A 13 0.83 -5.47 -1.80
C ARG A 13 -0.53 -5.64 -2.46
N THR A 14 -1.55 -6.01 -1.68
CA THR A 14 -2.93 -6.06 -2.17
C THR A 14 -3.43 -4.66 -2.48
N TRP A 15 -3.15 -3.67 -1.63
CA TRP A 15 -3.46 -2.27 -1.90
C TRP A 15 -2.85 -1.79 -3.21
N TRP A 16 -1.57 -2.09 -3.46
CA TRP A 16 -0.90 -1.75 -4.74
C TRP A 16 -1.60 -2.34 -5.98
N MET A 17 -2.30 -3.46 -5.81
CA MET A 17 -3.06 -4.09 -6.87
C MET A 17 -4.47 -3.52 -7.04
N LEU A 18 -5.03 -2.92 -5.98
CA LEU A 18 -6.31 -2.21 -5.99
C LEU A 18 -6.15 -0.79 -6.57
N ASP A 19 -5.15 -0.05 -6.09
CA ASP A 19 -4.83 1.34 -6.45
C ASP A 19 -3.70 1.42 -7.48
N LYS A 20 -3.93 0.82 -8.66
CA LYS A 20 -2.94 0.78 -9.75
C LYS A 20 -2.59 2.17 -10.29
N GLU A 21 -3.51 3.11 -10.13
CA GLU A 21 -3.36 4.50 -10.53
C GLU A 21 -2.63 5.34 -9.47
N GLU A 22 -2.28 4.77 -8.32
CA GLU A 22 -1.53 5.44 -7.24
C GLU A 22 -2.24 6.71 -6.70
N ASN A 23 -3.58 6.67 -6.64
CA ASN A 23 -4.39 7.79 -6.16
C ASN A 23 -4.47 7.88 -4.63
N LEU A 24 -4.00 6.84 -3.92
CA LEU A 24 -4.04 6.67 -2.46
C LEU A 24 -5.44 6.63 -1.84
N LYS A 25 -6.49 6.71 -2.67
CA LYS A 25 -7.89 6.61 -2.29
C LYS A 25 -8.70 5.94 -3.41
N LEU A 26 -9.69 5.13 -3.02
CA LEU A 26 -10.56 4.41 -3.94
C LEU A 26 -12.02 4.66 -3.59
N GLY A 27 -12.81 5.14 -4.56
CA GLY A 27 -14.26 5.16 -4.42
C GLY A 27 -14.87 3.76 -4.56
N GLU A 28 -16.08 3.60 -4.06
CA GLU A 28 -16.80 2.31 -3.95
C GLU A 28 -16.76 1.48 -5.23
N LYS A 29 -17.20 2.06 -6.35
CA LYS A 29 -17.29 1.34 -7.64
C LYS A 29 -15.94 0.80 -8.09
N ILE A 30 -14.87 1.55 -7.86
CA ILE A 30 -13.51 1.13 -8.23
C ILE A 30 -13.06 0.04 -7.28
N PHE A 31 -13.22 0.21 -5.97
CA PHE A 31 -12.84 -0.78 -4.98
C PHE A 31 -13.53 -2.13 -5.21
N ILE A 32 -14.85 -2.13 -5.43
CA ILE A 32 -15.63 -3.35 -5.68
C ILE A 32 -15.12 -4.04 -6.94
N ARG A 33 -15.00 -3.29 -8.05
CA ARG A 33 -14.50 -3.84 -9.32
C ARG A 33 -13.11 -4.45 -9.16
N ARG A 34 -12.20 -3.75 -8.48
CA ARG A 34 -10.83 -4.23 -8.25
C ARG A 34 -10.80 -5.48 -7.39
N CYS A 35 -11.60 -5.57 -6.33
CA CYS A 35 -11.69 -6.79 -5.53
C CYS A 35 -12.12 -7.99 -6.38
N LEU A 36 -13.11 -7.81 -7.26
CA LEU A 36 -13.57 -8.86 -8.18
C LEU A 36 -12.49 -9.23 -9.21
N ASP A 37 -11.81 -8.24 -9.79
CA ASP A 37 -10.71 -8.44 -10.75
C ASP A 37 -9.53 -9.21 -10.12
N LEU A 38 -9.25 -8.99 -8.83
CA LEU A 38 -8.23 -9.74 -8.08
C LEU A 38 -8.68 -11.16 -7.70
N GLY A 39 -9.95 -11.50 -7.95
CA GLY A 39 -10.53 -12.81 -7.67
C GLY A 39 -11.01 -12.99 -6.24
N PHE A 40 -11.27 -11.92 -5.50
CA PHE A 40 -11.89 -12.02 -4.19
C PHE A 40 -13.32 -12.56 -4.34
N ARG A 41 -13.63 -13.67 -3.64
CA ARG A 41 -14.92 -14.39 -3.73
C ARG A 41 -15.84 -14.16 -2.53
N GLY A 42 -15.44 -13.32 -1.57
CA GLY A 42 -16.27 -12.98 -0.42
C GLY A 42 -17.35 -11.95 -0.77
N ASN A 43 -18.13 -11.56 0.24
CA ASN A 43 -19.12 -10.50 0.08
C ASN A 43 -18.40 -9.14 -0.02
N VAL A 44 -18.28 -8.62 -1.25
CA VAL A 44 -17.55 -7.37 -1.51
C VAL A 44 -18.31 -6.14 -1.02
N ALA A 45 -19.65 -6.17 -1.02
CA ALA A 45 -20.45 -5.07 -0.49
C ALA A 45 -20.26 -4.95 1.03
N ALA A 46 -20.36 -6.06 1.76
CA ALA A 46 -20.09 -6.06 3.20
C ALA A 46 -18.63 -5.70 3.52
N LEU A 47 -17.68 -6.05 2.65
CA LEU A 47 -16.29 -5.63 2.79
C LEU A 47 -16.15 -4.12 2.62
N TRP A 48 -16.85 -3.52 1.65
CA TRP A 48 -16.87 -2.07 1.47
C TRP A 48 -17.39 -1.38 2.73
N ASP A 49 -18.57 -1.77 3.22
CA ASP A 49 -19.19 -1.18 4.41
C ASP A 49 -18.30 -1.29 5.65
N TYR A 50 -17.52 -2.38 5.74
CA TYR A 50 -16.57 -2.59 6.83
C TYR A 50 -15.34 -1.67 6.74
N VAL A 51 -14.81 -1.44 5.53
CA VAL A 51 -13.60 -0.65 5.33
C VAL A 51 -13.91 0.85 5.27
N ASP A 52 -14.99 1.28 4.62
CA ASP A 52 -15.47 2.68 4.62
C ASP A 52 -16.20 2.99 5.95
N CYS A 53 -15.51 2.78 7.07
CA CYS A 53 -16.10 2.83 8.41
C CYS A 53 -16.53 4.23 8.85
N ASP A 54 -16.01 5.27 8.20
CA ASP A 54 -16.39 6.66 8.42
C ASP A 54 -17.47 7.15 7.44
N HIS A 55 -17.90 6.30 6.50
CA HIS A 55 -18.84 6.61 5.43
C HIS A 55 -18.43 7.82 4.58
N SER A 56 -17.12 8.01 4.37
CA SER A 56 -16.59 9.08 3.52
C SER A 56 -16.87 8.84 2.03
N GLY A 57 -17.25 7.62 1.64
CA GLY A 57 -17.45 7.23 0.25
C GLY A 57 -16.13 6.93 -0.48
N SER A 58 -15.03 6.83 0.26
CA SER A 58 -13.71 6.50 -0.27
C SER A 58 -12.91 5.72 0.75
N VAL A 59 -12.25 4.65 0.33
CA VAL A 59 -11.33 3.91 1.21
C VAL A 59 -9.89 4.29 0.91
N SER A 60 -9.09 4.34 1.95
CA SER A 60 -7.65 4.59 1.95
C SER A 60 -6.90 3.41 2.57
N MET A 61 -5.57 3.41 2.44
CA MET A 61 -4.73 2.41 3.12
C MET A 61 -4.90 2.45 4.64
N LEU A 62 -5.20 3.62 5.21
CA LEU A 62 -5.40 3.80 6.65
C LEU A 62 -6.63 3.04 7.14
N GLU A 63 -7.70 3.00 6.35
CA GLU A 63 -8.92 2.26 6.69
C GLU A 63 -8.80 0.77 6.39
N LEU A 64 -8.10 0.42 5.29
CA LEU A 64 -7.93 -0.97 4.93
C LEU A 64 -7.00 -1.73 5.89
N ASP A 65 -5.90 -1.09 6.28
CA ASP A 65 -4.89 -1.69 7.18
C ASP A 65 -4.06 -0.58 7.87
N PRO A 66 -4.57 -0.02 8.99
CA PRO A 66 -3.91 1.06 9.71
C PRO A 66 -2.44 0.78 10.09
N PRO A 67 -2.06 -0.43 10.57
CA PRO A 67 -0.67 -0.75 10.86
C PRO A 67 0.28 -0.54 9.68
N SER A 68 -0.09 -1.01 8.48
CA SER A 68 0.73 -0.79 7.28
C SER A 68 0.77 0.68 6.88
N ALA A 69 -0.35 1.40 7.00
CA ALA A 69 -0.41 2.84 6.70
C ALA A 69 0.57 3.63 7.58
N VAL A 70 0.65 3.32 8.88
CA VAL A 70 1.59 3.93 9.82
C VAL A 70 3.04 3.65 9.41
N ILE A 71 3.38 2.41 9.05
CA ILE A 71 4.73 2.03 8.62
C ILE A 71 5.18 2.87 7.41
N ILE A 72 4.31 3.06 6.41
CA ILE A 72 4.60 3.82 5.20
C ILE A 72 4.73 5.31 5.51
N ALA A 73 3.84 5.84 6.36
CA ALA A 73 3.91 7.23 6.80
C ALA A 73 5.25 7.52 7.51
N SER A 74 5.65 6.64 8.45
CA SER A 74 6.94 6.75 9.13
C SER A 74 8.12 6.65 8.16
N PHE A 75 8.06 5.73 7.19
CA PHE A 75 9.08 5.62 6.16
C PHE A 75 9.19 6.90 5.33
N LYS A 76 8.05 7.47 4.90
CA LYS A 76 8.03 8.76 4.19
C LYS A 76 8.64 9.88 5.03
N THR A 77 8.27 10.00 6.31
CA THR A 77 8.86 11.00 7.22
C THR A 77 10.38 10.83 7.35
N CYS A 78 10.87 9.59 7.41
CA CYS A 78 12.31 9.29 7.44
C CYS A 78 13.01 9.78 6.16
N ILE A 79 12.42 9.53 4.98
CA ILE A 79 12.95 10.01 3.70
C ILE A 79 12.93 11.54 3.62
N ASP A 80 11.85 12.16 4.10
CA ASP A 80 11.70 13.61 4.13
C ASP A 80 12.79 14.27 5.00
N GLY A 81 13.03 13.74 6.21
CA GLY A 81 14.03 14.26 7.14
C GLY A 81 15.48 13.99 6.74
N SER A 82 15.77 12.83 6.13
CA SER A 82 17.16 12.41 5.85
C SER A 82 17.63 12.78 4.45
N PHE A 83 16.72 12.92 3.49
CA PHE A 83 17.05 13.10 2.07
C PHE A 83 16.30 14.27 1.42
N GLY A 84 15.78 15.20 2.24
CA GLY A 84 15.07 16.39 1.78
C GLY A 84 13.80 16.05 0.98
N GLY A 85 13.18 14.90 1.27
CA GLY A 85 11.98 14.42 0.60
C GLY A 85 12.16 14.03 -0.85
N CYS A 86 13.40 13.78 -1.29
CA CYS A 86 13.69 13.32 -2.64
C CYS A 86 13.87 11.79 -2.67
N PRO A 87 12.90 11.00 -3.18
CA PRO A 87 13.01 9.55 -3.23
C PRO A 87 14.19 9.07 -4.09
N LYS A 88 14.56 9.83 -5.12
CA LYS A 88 15.70 9.51 -5.99
C LYS A 88 17.02 9.64 -5.25
N THR A 89 17.17 10.63 -4.38
CA THR A 89 18.35 10.80 -3.53
C THR A 89 18.43 9.69 -2.50
N ALA A 90 17.31 9.39 -1.83
CA ALA A 90 17.22 8.27 -0.88
C ALA A 90 17.59 6.94 -1.54
N PHE A 91 17.00 6.63 -2.70
CA PHE A 91 17.28 5.40 -3.43
C PHE A 91 18.75 5.29 -3.83
N ARG A 92 19.36 6.37 -4.32
CA ARG A 92 20.80 6.39 -4.66
C ARG A 92 21.70 6.20 -3.45
N ALA A 93 21.30 6.71 -2.29
CA ALA A 93 22.03 6.50 -1.05
C ALA A 93 21.96 5.03 -0.60
N MET A 94 20.81 4.37 -0.80
CA MET A 94 20.61 2.96 -0.48
C MET A 94 21.21 1.99 -1.52
N ASP A 95 21.21 2.35 -2.81
CA ASP A 95 21.77 1.57 -3.93
C ASP A 95 23.28 1.82 -4.08
N SER A 96 24.05 1.51 -3.04
CA SER A 96 25.50 1.77 -2.95
C SER A 96 26.31 1.09 -4.06
N ASN A 97 25.84 -0.06 -4.54
CA ASN A 97 26.45 -0.82 -5.63
C ASN A 97 25.97 -0.41 -7.03
N ARG A 98 25.05 0.59 -7.13
CA ARG A 98 24.47 1.09 -8.39
C ARG A 98 23.85 0.00 -9.26
N SER A 99 23.29 -1.02 -8.64
CA SER A 99 22.64 -2.12 -9.35
C SER A 99 21.26 -1.74 -9.89
N GLY A 100 20.74 -0.58 -9.49
CA GLY A 100 19.37 -0.17 -9.74
C GLY A 100 18.37 -0.92 -8.85
N ARG A 101 18.84 -1.63 -7.81
CA ARG A 101 18.02 -2.41 -6.88
C ARG A 101 18.64 -2.39 -5.49
N VAL A 102 17.82 -2.27 -4.44
CA VAL A 102 18.29 -2.44 -3.06
C VAL A 102 17.88 -3.83 -2.59
N ALA A 103 18.87 -4.69 -2.32
CA ALA A 103 18.60 -6.02 -1.76
C ALA A 103 18.08 -5.88 -0.33
N LYS A 104 17.22 -6.82 0.10
CA LYS A 104 16.66 -6.79 1.47
C LYS A 104 17.73 -6.65 2.54
N GLN A 105 18.85 -7.37 2.40
CA GLN A 105 19.94 -7.33 3.36
C GLN A 105 20.57 -5.95 3.46
N ALA A 106 20.89 -5.32 2.33
CA ALA A 106 21.39 -3.95 2.27
C ALA A 106 20.35 -2.88 2.71
N PHE A 107 19.06 -3.20 2.68
CA PHE A 107 18.00 -2.29 3.12
C PHE A 107 17.80 -2.29 4.64
N VAL A 108 18.18 -3.37 5.33
CA VAL A 108 18.01 -3.52 6.79
C VAL A 108 19.29 -3.22 7.58
N GLU A 109 20.41 -3.04 6.88
CA GLU A 109 21.69 -2.55 7.43
C GLU A 109 21.63 -1.04 7.68
#